data_AF-Q9VJY4-F1
#
_entry.id   AF-Q9VJY4-F1
#
_cell.length_a   1.000
_cell.length_b   1.000
_cell.length_c   1.000
_cell.angle_alpha   90.00
_cell.angle_beta   90.00
_cell.angle_gamma   90.00
#
_symmetry.space_group_name_H-M   'P 1'
#
loop_
_entity.id
_entity.type
_entity.pdbx_description
1 polymer ?
#
loop_
_entity_poly.entity_id
_entity_poly.type
_entity_poly.pdbx_seq_one_letter_code
_entity_poly.pdbx_strand_id
1 'polypeptide(L)'
;MGTLGNQFILSRERRRFGRQCLFTDRNEMILSVQPSGRLRLKYILRNPINERTQLSEQYAASSVLTHNVTLDSHGLNHYEGGWNVKEVNIMDEESTMRYRKKVERDDSWGIEVNQLMHAAMDISSANNAVNIYEDFFVDLPEDLGRGISMKIAARGTHVFHDLWIPSRRLMTCEWLNNDPNQFLLFYSNRMSLTPDYTKQLNTLPDFGNDNPHAFYIWNLDDATRPAAHYDSRRVVRVAKVCLRDESYMVGGLQEGQVGFWLTENQGGPKSMCPLEACHREATTAICWVHSKLNTEFYSGSLDGSIKYWDTRDLLMPVHEVLAEPDPQTVQNRQDAHGVTFLEFEYTIPVRFIFCTDMGYLFVGNRKGTTPQDTIVAAYQLFAGPIRCVMRNPFFVKNFLVVGDWRVRIWSEEVKNCPSTFYFRRPNQLLSGAWSTGRCSLFCIGDNMGNLEFWDLLMSHKRPILTIKYKYAVTHLVFKPDGTMLTVSLANGDCLMLRLEEGMRSATNKEKSLMMSMFEREIQRCKLLEAREEEIKLKKRLTTIFLEEERKSREKLEAKKKKGQAKKEMEPKVEDEATIFLRMIESDSEFSKALLEFNEAMENVAIQRSKRTFAMERTVFEMHQPIP
;
A
#
# COMPACT_ATOMS: atom_id res chain seq x y z
N MET A 1 -40.81 101.09 34.52
CA MET A 1 -42.12 101.39 33.90
C MET A 1 -42.76 100.07 33.48
N GLY A 2 -43.77 99.48 34.10
CA GLY A 2 -44.53 99.78 35.30
C GLY A 2 -45.74 98.83 35.35
N THR A 3 -45.52 97.54 35.65
CA THR A 3 -46.59 96.57 36.02
C THR A 3 -45.99 95.46 36.88
N LEU A 4 -46.06 95.62 38.22
CA LEU A 4 -46.00 94.50 39.16
C LEU A 4 -47.31 93.71 39.00
N GLY A 5 -47.26 92.41 38.70
CA GLY A 5 -48.48 91.63 38.51
C GLY A 5 -48.25 90.14 38.32
N ASN A 6 -48.09 89.43 39.45
CA ASN A 6 -48.33 88.00 39.67
C ASN A 6 -47.94 87.01 38.56
N GLN A 7 -46.71 86.51 38.62
CA GLN A 7 -46.32 85.28 37.92
C GLN A 7 -46.95 84.07 38.64
N PHE A 8 -47.98 83.47 38.03
CA PHE A 8 -48.62 82.26 38.56
C PHE A 8 -47.97 81.02 37.94
N ILE A 9 -47.33 80.19 38.77
CA ILE A 9 -46.80 78.89 38.36
C ILE A 9 -47.96 77.87 38.38
N LEU A 10 -48.38 77.41 37.21
CA LEU A 10 -49.44 76.41 37.08
C LEU A 10 -48.84 75.00 37.18
N SER A 11 -48.91 74.38 38.36
CA SER A 11 -48.63 72.94 38.50
C SER A 11 -49.88 72.13 38.16
N ARG A 12 -49.80 71.27 37.15
CA ARG A 12 -50.83 70.26 36.83
C ARG A 12 -50.19 68.89 36.82
N GLU A 13 -50.91 67.89 37.35
CA GLU A 13 -50.51 66.50 37.21
C GLU A 13 -50.39 66.13 35.72
N ARG A 14 -49.33 65.40 35.35
CA ARG A 14 -49.05 65.00 33.96
C ARG A 14 -50.24 64.27 33.30
N ARG A 15 -51.03 63.52 34.08
CA ARG A 15 -52.26 62.83 33.63
C ARG A 15 -53.38 63.75 33.14
N ARG A 16 -53.30 65.07 33.40
CA ARG A 16 -54.31 66.07 33.02
C ARG A 16 -53.90 66.94 31.82
N PHE A 17 -52.66 66.82 31.33
CA PHE A 17 -52.25 67.45 30.07
C PHE A 17 -52.93 66.74 28.89
N GLY A 18 -53.44 67.50 27.91
CA GLY A 18 -54.11 66.96 26.73
C GLY A 18 -55.63 66.74 26.84
N ARG A 19 -56.24 66.95 28.02
CA ARG A 19 -57.72 67.06 28.09
C ARG A 19 -58.17 68.36 27.43
N GLN A 20 -59.15 68.27 26.54
CA GLN A 20 -59.80 69.42 25.91
C GLN A 20 -60.30 70.40 26.99
N CYS A 21 -59.91 71.68 26.86
CA CYS A 21 -60.47 72.74 27.68
C CYS A 21 -61.96 72.89 27.36
N LEU A 22 -62.80 72.35 28.24
CA LEU A 22 -64.22 72.67 28.26
C LEU A 22 -64.37 74.06 28.88
N PHE A 23 -64.22 75.10 28.06
CA PHE A 23 -64.69 76.43 28.42
C PHE A 23 -66.20 76.34 28.61
N THR A 24 -66.65 76.50 29.85
CA THR A 24 -68.06 76.66 30.17
C THR A 24 -68.18 78.02 30.83
N ASP A 25 -68.81 78.97 30.14
CA ASP A 25 -69.23 80.25 30.71
C ASP A 25 -70.26 79.97 31.79
N ARG A 26 -69.80 79.80 33.03
CA ARG A 26 -70.69 79.69 34.19
C ARG A 26 -71.15 81.09 34.60
N ASN A 27 -72.24 81.56 33.98
CA ASN A 27 -73.05 82.71 34.43
C ASN A 27 -74.30 82.25 35.21
N GLU A 28 -74.22 81.16 35.97
CA GLU A 28 -75.39 80.64 36.67
C GLU A 28 -75.50 81.21 38.09
N MET A 29 -76.46 82.11 38.27
CA MET A 29 -76.96 82.51 39.59
C MET A 29 -77.45 81.27 40.34
N ILE A 30 -76.85 80.98 41.49
CA ILE A 30 -77.38 80.01 42.44
C ILE A 30 -78.65 80.61 43.06
N LEU A 31 -79.80 80.36 42.43
CA LEU A 31 -81.13 80.67 42.97
C LEU A 31 -81.64 79.43 43.71
N SER A 32 -81.78 79.50 45.03
CA SER A 32 -82.50 78.46 45.79
C SER A 32 -84.01 78.72 45.68
N VAL A 33 -84.67 78.02 44.76
CA VAL A 33 -86.14 78.00 44.69
C VAL A 33 -86.65 77.00 45.72
N GLN A 34 -87.16 77.51 46.84
CA GLN A 34 -87.85 76.67 47.82
C GLN A 34 -89.09 76.02 47.19
N PRO A 35 -89.39 74.74 47.50
CA PRO A 35 -90.51 74.03 46.90
C PRO A 35 -91.84 74.73 47.23
N SER A 36 -92.60 75.07 46.19
CA SER A 36 -93.97 75.58 46.35
C SER A 36 -94.89 74.48 46.88
N GLY A 37 -95.45 74.68 48.08
CA GLY A 37 -96.41 73.75 48.69
C GLY A 37 -97.62 73.45 47.81
N ARG A 38 -98.01 74.38 46.91
CA ARG A 38 -99.11 74.18 45.94
C ARG A 38 -98.77 73.20 44.82
N LEU A 39 -97.50 73.09 44.42
CA LEU A 39 -97.07 72.17 43.35
C LEU A 39 -96.84 70.75 43.86
N ARG A 40 -96.42 70.59 45.12
CA ARG A 40 -96.29 69.28 45.76
C ARG A 40 -97.62 68.50 45.78
N LEU A 41 -98.75 69.19 45.88
CA LEU A 41 -100.09 68.59 45.82
C LEU A 41 -100.52 68.13 44.40
N LYS A 42 -99.82 68.57 43.34
CA LYS A 42 -100.10 68.20 41.95
C LYS A 42 -99.15 67.12 41.42
N TYR A 43 -98.24 66.60 42.24
CA TYR A 43 -97.33 65.53 41.84
C TYR A 43 -98.09 64.21 41.68
N ILE A 44 -98.05 63.63 40.49
CA ILE A 44 -98.63 62.32 40.18
C ILE A 44 -97.48 61.44 39.67
N LEU A 45 -97.26 60.31 40.35
CA LEU A 45 -96.28 59.30 39.94
C LEU A 45 -96.73 58.70 38.60
N ARG A 46 -95.95 58.89 37.53
CA ARG A 46 -96.26 58.31 36.22
C ARG A 46 -95.88 56.83 36.23
N ASN A 47 -96.82 55.95 35.85
CA ASN A 47 -96.62 54.51 35.78
C ASN A 47 -95.41 54.13 34.90
N PRO A 48 -94.65 53.07 35.26
CA PRO A 48 -93.48 52.64 34.51
C PRO A 48 -93.87 52.23 33.08
N ILE A 49 -93.16 52.78 32.09
CA ILE A 49 -93.26 52.41 30.67
C ILE A 49 -92.09 51.46 30.38
N ASN A 50 -92.37 50.33 29.74
CA ASN A 50 -91.34 49.41 29.26
C ASN A 50 -90.68 49.99 28.00
N GLU A 51 -89.54 50.67 28.14
CA GLU A 51 -88.63 50.96 27.02
C GLU A 51 -87.60 49.84 26.85
N ARG A 52 -87.29 49.46 25.61
CA ARG A 52 -86.22 48.50 25.33
C ARG A 52 -84.87 49.16 25.57
N THR A 53 -84.19 48.76 26.62
CA THR A 53 -82.77 49.08 26.86
C THR A 53 -81.91 47.92 26.36
N GLN A 54 -80.92 48.20 25.50
CA GLN A 54 -79.92 47.20 25.13
C GLN A 54 -78.80 47.22 26.17
N LEU A 55 -78.73 46.16 26.97
CA LEU A 55 -77.69 45.91 27.96
C LEU A 55 -76.79 44.76 27.45
N SER A 56 -76.05 45.01 26.38
CA SER A 56 -74.97 44.12 25.91
C SER A 56 -73.63 44.80 26.13
N GLU A 57 -72.58 44.04 26.40
CA GLU A 57 -71.22 44.58 26.38
C GLU A 57 -70.96 45.20 25.00
N GLN A 58 -70.67 46.51 24.96
CA GLN A 58 -70.29 47.20 23.73
C GLN A 58 -68.84 46.84 23.41
N TYR A 59 -68.66 45.94 22.45
CA TYR A 59 -67.35 45.72 21.85
C TYR A 59 -67.12 46.76 20.75
N ALA A 60 -66.00 47.47 20.84
CA ALA A 60 -65.49 48.32 19.77
C ALA A 60 -64.16 47.74 19.30
N ALA A 61 -64.07 47.39 18.02
CA ALA A 61 -62.81 47.04 17.38
C ALA A 61 -62.25 48.29 16.68
N SER A 62 -61.11 48.78 17.16
CA SER A 62 -60.38 49.87 16.52
C SER A 62 -59.07 49.34 15.96
N SER A 63 -58.92 49.33 14.64
CA SER A 63 -57.62 49.12 14.00
C SER A 63 -56.86 50.45 14.00
N VAL A 64 -55.60 50.41 14.44
CA VAL A 64 -54.70 51.57 14.44
C VAL A 64 -53.47 51.18 13.63
N LEU A 65 -53.25 51.88 12.52
CA LEU A 65 -52.01 51.82 11.75
C LEU A 65 -51.12 52.99 12.19
N THR A 66 -50.07 52.68 12.95
CA THR A 66 -49.03 53.66 13.29
C THR A 66 -48.07 53.80 12.12
N HIS A 67 -47.88 55.02 11.64
CA HIS A 67 -46.81 55.31 10.68
C HIS A 67 -45.46 55.20 11.41
N ASN A 68 -44.44 54.63 10.74
CA ASN A 68 -43.10 54.56 11.30
C ASN A 68 -42.56 55.98 11.52
N VAL A 69 -42.31 56.33 12.78
CA VAL A 69 -41.69 57.61 13.15
C VAL A 69 -40.19 57.46 12.96
N THR A 70 -39.59 58.25 12.07
CA THR A 70 -38.13 58.42 12.02
C THR A 70 -37.72 59.31 13.20
N LEU A 71 -37.02 58.72 14.17
CA LEU A 71 -36.45 59.44 15.30
C LEU A 71 -34.97 59.70 15.02
N ASP A 72 -34.55 60.97 15.06
CA ASP A 72 -33.14 61.34 15.09
C ASP A 72 -32.66 61.45 16.55
N SER A 73 -31.61 60.70 16.90
CA SER A 73 -30.93 60.84 18.18
C SER A 73 -29.85 61.92 18.07
N HIS A 74 -30.12 63.12 18.55
CA HIS A 74 -29.09 64.14 18.71
C HIS A 74 -28.38 63.94 20.05
N GLY A 75 -27.09 63.57 20.00
CA GLY A 75 -26.18 63.66 21.13
C GLY A 75 -25.43 65.00 21.10
N LEU A 76 -25.20 65.60 22.27
CA LEU A 76 -24.23 66.67 22.45
C LEU A 76 -22.88 66.05 22.79
N ASN A 77 -21.94 66.06 21.84
CA ASN A 77 -20.55 65.76 22.13
C ASN A 77 -19.92 67.01 22.75
N HIS A 78 -19.67 66.97 24.06
CA HIS A 78 -18.71 67.87 24.70
C HIS A 78 -17.31 67.47 24.19
N TYR A 79 -16.85 68.12 23.12
CA TYR A 79 -15.47 67.98 22.61
C TYR A 79 -14.48 68.86 23.40
N GLU A 80 -14.98 69.55 24.42
CA GLU A 80 -14.24 70.44 25.29
C GLU A 80 -13.46 69.58 26.30
N GLY A 81 -12.20 69.29 25.99
CA GLY A 81 -11.29 68.56 26.88
C GLY A 81 -11.17 69.20 28.27
N GLY A 82 -10.61 68.46 29.23
CA GLY A 82 -10.48 68.82 30.65
C GLY A 82 -9.62 70.05 30.99
N TRP A 83 -9.47 70.98 30.05
CA TRP A 83 -8.96 72.32 30.30
C TRP A 83 -9.87 73.04 31.29
N ASN A 84 -9.29 73.87 32.14
CA ASN A 84 -10.07 74.76 32.99
C ASN A 84 -10.77 75.78 32.07
N VAL A 85 -12.02 75.51 31.69
CA VAL A 85 -12.83 76.29 30.72
C VAL A 85 -12.93 77.78 31.11
N LYS A 86 -12.69 78.11 32.39
CA LYS A 86 -12.61 79.49 32.88
C LYS A 86 -11.34 80.23 32.46
N GLU A 87 -10.23 79.54 32.24
CA GLU A 87 -8.90 80.11 32.00
C GLU A 87 -8.37 79.87 30.58
N VAL A 88 -8.84 78.84 29.89
CA VAL A 88 -8.25 78.37 28.63
C VAL A 88 -9.33 78.21 27.56
N ASN A 89 -9.16 78.90 26.44
CA ASN A 89 -10.01 78.75 25.27
C ASN A 89 -9.45 77.64 24.37
N ILE A 90 -10.17 76.52 24.26
CA ILE A 90 -9.71 75.35 23.50
C ILE A 90 -9.51 75.67 22.00
N MET A 91 -10.24 76.66 21.49
CA MET A 91 -10.12 77.12 20.10
C MET A 91 -8.91 78.04 19.87
N ASP A 92 -8.22 78.43 20.93
CA ASP A 92 -7.02 79.26 20.89
C ASP A 92 -5.79 78.45 21.31
N GLU A 93 -5.00 78.03 20.31
CA GLU A 93 -3.75 77.28 20.50
C GLU A 93 -2.78 78.01 21.44
N GLU A 94 -2.75 79.34 21.38
CA GLU A 94 -1.87 80.15 22.22
C GLU A 94 -2.24 80.05 23.70
N SER A 95 -3.55 79.98 24.00
CA SER A 95 -4.02 79.82 25.38
C SER A 95 -3.65 78.44 25.95
N THR A 96 -3.75 77.37 25.15
CA THR A 96 -3.36 76.02 25.57
C THR A 96 -1.85 75.91 25.82
N MET A 97 -1.04 76.55 24.96
CA MET A 97 0.41 76.64 25.10
C MET A 97 0.82 77.43 26.34
N ARG A 98 0.14 78.55 26.65
CA ARG A 98 0.39 79.33 27.88
C ARG A 98 0.07 78.52 29.13
N TYR A 99 -1.03 77.75 29.12
CA TYR A 99 -1.38 76.90 30.25
C TYR A 99 -0.36 75.77 30.47
N ARG A 100 0.10 75.10 29.41
CA ARG A 100 1.18 74.10 29.52
C ARG A 100 2.45 74.70 30.14
N LYS A 101 2.88 75.86 29.65
CA LYS A 101 4.04 76.58 30.20
C LYS A 101 3.85 77.03 31.64
N LYS A 102 2.62 77.27 32.09
CA LYS A 102 2.31 77.59 33.50
C LYS A 102 2.50 76.36 34.39
N VAL A 103 2.04 75.19 33.95
CA VAL A 103 2.20 73.92 34.68
C VAL A 103 3.66 73.46 34.70
N GLU A 104 4.38 73.56 33.57
CA GLU A 104 5.80 73.19 33.48
C GLU A 104 6.74 74.11 34.29
N ARG A 105 6.27 75.30 34.68
CA ARG A 105 7.02 76.24 35.54
C ARG A 105 6.75 76.05 37.02
N ASP A 106 5.86 75.14 37.40
CA ASP A 106 5.62 74.81 38.79
C ASP A 106 6.85 74.08 39.35
N ASP A 107 7.41 74.55 40.47
CA ASP A 107 8.61 73.96 41.09
C ASP A 107 8.38 72.49 41.50
N SER A 108 7.11 72.12 41.76
CA SER A 108 6.71 70.75 42.09
C SER A 108 6.79 69.79 40.89
N TRP A 109 6.54 70.29 39.68
CA TRP A 109 6.48 69.48 38.45
C TRP A 109 7.80 68.75 38.20
N GLY A 110 8.94 69.43 38.36
CA GLY A 110 10.26 68.83 38.14
C GLY A 110 10.61 67.73 39.14
N ILE A 111 10.17 67.86 40.40
CA ILE A 111 10.45 66.88 41.46
C ILE A 111 9.63 65.60 41.23
N GLU A 112 8.34 65.74 40.94
CA GLU A 112 7.43 64.61 40.71
C GLU A 112 7.83 63.82 39.45
N VAL A 113 8.18 64.52 38.36
CA VAL A 113 8.63 63.90 37.12
C VAL A 113 9.91 63.08 37.35
N ASN A 114 10.88 63.62 38.10
CA ASN A 114 12.14 62.92 38.33
C ASN A 114 11.96 61.65 39.20
N GLN A 115 11.08 61.68 40.20
CA GLN A 115 10.74 60.50 40.99
C GLN A 115 10.09 59.40 40.14
N LEU A 116 9.16 59.78 39.26
CA LEU A 116 8.52 58.84 38.33
C LEU A 116 9.52 58.28 37.30
N MET A 117 10.49 59.08 36.86
CA MET A 117 11.56 58.62 35.96
C MET A 117 12.40 57.52 36.61
N HIS A 118 12.83 57.69 37.86
CA HIS A 118 13.61 56.66 38.57
C HIS A 118 12.80 55.36 38.74
N ALA A 119 11.55 55.44 39.17
CA ALA A 119 10.69 54.26 39.30
C ALA A 119 10.46 53.54 37.96
N ALA A 120 10.28 54.28 36.87
CA ALA A 120 10.14 53.71 35.53
C ALA A 120 11.44 53.04 35.04
N MET A 121 12.61 53.60 35.36
CA MET A 121 13.91 53.00 35.01
C MET A 121 14.14 51.66 35.72
N ASP A 122 13.75 51.54 36.99
CA ASP A 122 13.86 50.28 37.74
C ASP A 122 12.99 49.18 37.13
N ILE A 123 11.74 49.51 36.78
CA ILE A 123 10.81 48.57 36.12
C ILE A 123 11.33 48.18 34.72
N SER A 124 11.86 49.14 33.96
CA SER A 124 12.45 48.86 32.66
C SER A 124 13.66 47.94 32.75
N SER A 125 14.49 48.09 33.79
CA SER A 125 15.67 47.24 34.00
C SER A 125 15.27 45.82 34.39
N ALA A 126 14.20 45.65 35.18
CA ALA A 126 13.66 44.35 35.55
C ALA A 126 13.10 43.59 34.33
N ASN A 127 12.35 44.25 33.46
CA ASN A 127 11.79 43.63 32.25
C ASN A 127 12.90 43.22 31.25
N ASN A 128 14.02 43.94 31.22
CA ASN A 128 15.15 43.62 30.36
C ASN A 128 16.04 42.49 30.91
N ALA A 129 15.92 42.12 32.19
CA ALA A 129 16.77 41.10 32.80
C ALA A 129 16.43 39.69 32.32
N VAL A 130 15.13 39.37 32.21
CA VAL A 130 14.62 38.09 31.69
C VAL A 130 13.30 38.37 31.00
N ASN A 131 13.17 37.96 29.74
CA ASN A 131 11.89 37.99 29.04
C ASN A 131 11.00 36.85 29.55
N ILE A 132 10.24 37.09 30.61
CA ILE A 132 9.28 36.12 31.17
C ILE A 132 8.14 35.75 30.20
N TYR A 133 8.00 36.49 29.10
CA TYR A 133 7.01 36.26 28.05
C TYR A 133 7.57 35.50 26.84
N GLU A 134 8.83 35.07 26.88
CA GLU A 134 9.41 34.22 25.83
C GLU A 134 8.98 32.76 26.03
N ASP A 135 8.08 32.30 25.18
CA ASP A 135 7.74 30.88 25.10
C ASP A 135 8.81 30.14 24.27
N PHE A 136 9.48 29.17 24.88
CA PHE A 136 10.40 28.30 24.15
C PHE A 136 9.65 27.47 23.10
N PHE A 137 10.29 27.25 21.95
CA PHE A 137 9.84 26.31 20.90
C PHE A 137 8.62 26.73 20.06
N VAL A 138 8.17 27.98 20.13
CA VAL A 138 7.07 28.49 19.27
C VAL A 138 7.42 28.39 17.78
N ASP A 139 8.69 28.58 17.42
CA ASP A 139 9.16 28.54 16.02
C ASP A 139 9.45 27.12 15.50
N LEU A 140 9.32 26.08 16.34
CA LEU A 140 9.55 24.71 15.87
C LEU A 140 8.31 24.23 15.10
N PRO A 141 8.46 23.82 13.83
CA PRO A 141 7.34 23.27 13.08
C PRO A 141 6.73 22.08 13.82
N GLU A 142 5.40 21.97 13.88
CA GLU A 142 4.69 20.82 14.48
C GLU A 142 5.11 19.48 13.86
N ASP A 143 5.65 19.53 12.65
CA ASP A 143 6.12 18.37 11.90
C ASP A 143 7.54 17.92 12.30
N LEU A 144 8.27 18.71 13.11
CA LEU A 144 9.62 18.36 13.54
C LEU A 144 9.55 17.12 14.46
N GLY A 145 9.95 15.98 13.91
CA GLY A 145 9.92 14.69 14.59
C GLY A 145 8.89 13.69 14.05
N ARG A 146 7.98 14.10 13.16
CA ARG A 146 7.05 13.15 12.51
C ARG A 146 7.77 12.02 11.78
N GLY A 147 8.94 12.31 11.21
CA GLY A 147 9.78 11.30 10.55
C GLY A 147 10.59 10.38 11.49
N ILE A 148 10.66 10.66 12.80
CA ILE A 148 11.43 9.84 13.75
C ILE A 148 10.70 8.53 14.06
N SER A 149 9.36 8.58 14.12
CA SER A 149 8.53 7.42 14.41
C SER A 149 7.42 7.30 13.36
N MET A 150 7.72 6.55 12.30
CA MET A 150 6.71 6.18 11.32
C MET A 150 5.95 4.95 11.84
N LYS A 151 4.61 5.04 11.86
CA LYS A 151 3.78 3.90 12.25
C LYS A 151 3.85 2.82 11.18
N ILE A 152 4.15 1.60 11.61
CA ILE A 152 4.13 0.40 10.77
C ILE A 152 2.91 -0.41 11.17
N ALA A 153 1.80 -0.20 10.46
CA ALA A 153 0.58 -0.95 10.66
C ALA A 153 -0.19 -1.08 9.34
N ALA A 154 -1.06 -2.08 9.28
CA ALA A 154 -2.01 -2.28 8.20
C ALA A 154 -3.41 -2.44 8.82
N ARG A 155 -4.38 -1.64 8.37
CA ARG A 155 -5.75 -1.60 8.90
C ARG A 155 -6.73 -2.15 7.88
N GLY A 156 -7.59 -3.09 8.28
CA GLY A 156 -8.69 -3.55 7.44
C GLY A 156 -9.70 -2.43 7.19
N THR A 157 -10.06 -2.21 5.93
CA THR A 157 -10.98 -1.14 5.51
C THR A 157 -12.26 -1.72 4.93
N HIS A 158 -12.14 -2.58 3.91
CA HIS A 158 -13.26 -3.21 3.23
C HIS A 158 -13.13 -4.74 3.26
N VAL A 159 -14.27 -5.42 3.23
CA VAL A 159 -14.38 -6.87 3.06
C VAL A 159 -15.37 -7.12 1.94
N PHE A 160 -14.94 -7.83 0.91
CA PHE A 160 -15.77 -8.23 -0.22
C PHE A 160 -16.08 -9.71 -0.11
N HIS A 161 -17.37 -10.05 -0.21
CA HIS A 161 -17.88 -11.41 -0.12
C HIS A 161 -18.33 -11.88 -1.51
N ASP A 162 -18.21 -13.18 -1.76
CA ASP A 162 -18.78 -13.78 -2.96
C ASP A 162 -20.32 -13.69 -2.93
N LEU A 163 -20.95 -13.58 -4.09
CA LEU A 163 -22.41 -13.52 -4.22
C LEU A 163 -23.09 -14.89 -4.07
N TRP A 164 -22.32 -15.97 -3.97
CA TRP A 164 -22.83 -17.33 -3.94
C TRP A 164 -22.62 -17.96 -2.56
N ILE A 165 -23.62 -18.72 -2.09
CA ILE A 165 -23.57 -19.44 -0.82
C ILE A 165 -23.78 -20.95 -1.06
N PRO A 166 -22.87 -21.83 -0.59
CA PRO A 166 -21.55 -21.53 0.00
C PRO A 166 -20.65 -20.75 -0.95
N SER A 167 -19.71 -19.98 -0.42
CA SER A 167 -18.78 -19.16 -1.22
C SER A 167 -17.93 -20.00 -2.17
N ARG A 168 -17.72 -19.50 -3.38
CA ARG A 168 -16.80 -20.11 -4.34
C ARG A 168 -15.36 -19.76 -3.95
N ARG A 169 -14.41 -20.48 -4.53
CA ARG A 169 -12.99 -20.27 -4.23
C ARG A 169 -12.48 -19.02 -4.94
N LEU A 170 -12.07 -18.01 -4.16
CA LEU A 170 -11.35 -16.85 -4.69
C LEU A 170 -9.96 -17.28 -5.17
N MET A 171 -9.69 -17.03 -6.45
CA MET A 171 -8.50 -17.51 -7.15
C MET A 171 -7.51 -16.37 -7.41
N THR A 172 -7.96 -15.27 -7.99
CA THR A 172 -7.13 -14.11 -8.32
C THR A 172 -7.86 -12.81 -8.03
N CYS A 173 -7.08 -11.77 -7.76
CA CYS A 173 -7.51 -10.38 -7.68
C CYS A 173 -6.59 -9.57 -8.59
N GLU A 174 -7.14 -8.69 -9.43
CA GLU A 174 -6.37 -7.84 -10.33
C GLU A 174 -6.92 -6.42 -10.31
N TRP A 175 -6.06 -5.44 -10.03
CA TRP A 175 -6.45 -4.02 -10.05
C TRP A 175 -6.45 -3.48 -11.46
N LEU A 176 -7.43 -2.64 -11.76
CA LEU A 176 -7.49 -1.89 -13.01
C LEU A 176 -6.67 -0.59 -12.88
N ASN A 177 -6.04 -0.17 -13.98
CA ASN A 177 -5.27 1.07 -14.09
C ASN A 177 -6.12 2.26 -14.55
N ASN A 178 -7.16 2.07 -15.37
CA ASN A 178 -8.01 3.17 -15.86
C ASN A 178 -8.78 3.79 -14.68
N ASP A 179 -9.53 2.95 -13.96
CA ASP A 179 -10.25 3.35 -12.76
C ASP A 179 -9.56 2.78 -11.52
N PRO A 180 -8.89 3.62 -10.70
CA PRO A 180 -8.10 3.15 -9.57
C PRO A 180 -8.94 2.52 -8.45
N ASN A 181 -10.26 2.71 -8.49
CA ASN A 181 -11.20 2.13 -7.52
C ASN A 181 -11.74 0.77 -7.96
N GLN A 182 -11.55 0.38 -9.23
CA GLN A 182 -12.07 -0.88 -9.75
C GLN A 182 -11.02 -1.99 -9.76
N PHE A 183 -11.49 -3.21 -9.52
CA PHE A 183 -10.66 -4.40 -9.51
C PHE A 183 -11.48 -5.65 -9.84
N LEU A 184 -10.85 -6.60 -10.51
CA LEU A 184 -11.42 -7.91 -10.82
C LEU A 184 -11.26 -8.83 -9.61
N LEU A 185 -12.36 -9.41 -9.13
CA LEU A 185 -12.32 -10.56 -8.22
C LEU A 185 -12.78 -11.81 -8.96
N PHE A 186 -11.87 -12.76 -9.11
CA PHE A 186 -12.14 -13.97 -9.84
C PHE A 186 -12.41 -15.15 -8.90
N TYR A 187 -13.68 -15.57 -8.89
CA TYR A 187 -14.20 -16.68 -8.12
C TYR A 187 -14.41 -17.91 -9.01
N SER A 188 -13.81 -19.04 -8.66
CA SER A 188 -13.93 -20.29 -9.42
C SER A 188 -14.82 -21.29 -8.70
N ASN A 189 -15.91 -21.70 -9.35
CA ASN A 189 -16.80 -22.73 -8.83
C ASN A 189 -16.31 -24.13 -9.19
N ARG A 190 -15.27 -24.61 -8.51
CA ARG A 190 -14.79 -25.99 -8.72
C ARG A 190 -15.70 -27.06 -8.11
N MET A 191 -16.53 -26.68 -7.14
CA MET A 191 -17.47 -27.61 -6.51
C MET A 191 -18.48 -28.15 -7.51
N SER A 192 -18.79 -27.41 -8.58
CA SER A 192 -19.69 -27.87 -9.66
C SER A 192 -19.21 -29.09 -10.42
N LEU A 193 -17.94 -29.46 -10.29
CA LEU A 193 -17.36 -30.63 -10.95
C LEU A 193 -17.42 -31.88 -10.07
N THR A 194 -17.76 -31.72 -8.78
CA THR A 194 -17.95 -32.86 -7.88
C THR A 194 -19.33 -33.48 -8.09
N PRO A 195 -19.47 -34.80 -7.94
CA PRO A 195 -20.75 -35.49 -8.13
C PRO A 195 -21.83 -35.03 -7.14
N ASP A 196 -21.44 -34.55 -5.96
CA ASP A 196 -22.33 -34.10 -4.89
C ASP A 196 -22.75 -32.63 -5.02
N TYR A 197 -22.55 -32.03 -6.20
CA TYR A 197 -22.84 -30.61 -6.41
C TYR A 197 -24.33 -30.31 -6.29
N THR A 198 -24.66 -29.44 -5.35
CA THR A 198 -25.94 -28.73 -5.31
C THR A 198 -25.72 -27.31 -5.80
N LYS A 199 -26.66 -26.81 -6.64
CA LYS A 199 -26.58 -25.42 -7.12
C LYS A 199 -26.56 -24.48 -5.93
N GLN A 200 -25.52 -23.65 -5.87
CA GLN A 200 -25.35 -22.65 -4.82
C GLN A 200 -26.48 -21.62 -4.88
N LEU A 201 -26.83 -21.05 -3.72
CA LEU A 201 -27.78 -19.96 -3.64
C LEU A 201 -27.10 -18.65 -4.04
N ASN A 202 -27.65 -17.95 -5.01
CA ASN A 202 -27.22 -16.61 -5.38
C ASN A 202 -27.90 -15.58 -4.46
N THR A 203 -27.11 -14.72 -3.80
CA THR A 203 -27.63 -13.68 -2.89
C THR A 203 -28.17 -12.46 -3.63
N LEU A 204 -27.82 -12.31 -4.91
CA LEU A 204 -28.22 -11.15 -5.73
C LEU A 204 -28.76 -11.63 -7.09
N PRO A 205 -29.94 -12.28 -7.10
CA PRO A 205 -30.52 -12.87 -8.31
C PRO A 205 -30.98 -11.82 -9.34
N ASP A 206 -31.10 -10.56 -8.94
CA ASP A 206 -31.42 -9.43 -9.83
C ASP A 206 -30.24 -8.97 -10.69
N PHE A 207 -29.03 -9.49 -10.45
CA PHE A 207 -27.81 -9.09 -11.16
C PHE A 207 -27.18 -10.23 -11.96
N GLY A 208 -27.04 -10.00 -13.26
CA GLY A 208 -26.50 -10.97 -14.21
C GLY A 208 -27.50 -12.08 -14.55
N ASN A 209 -26.96 -13.26 -14.93
CA ASN A 209 -27.75 -14.36 -15.50
C ASN A 209 -27.91 -15.58 -14.57
N ASP A 210 -27.77 -15.40 -13.25
CA ASP A 210 -27.82 -16.49 -12.25
C ASP A 210 -26.93 -17.69 -12.61
N ASN A 211 -25.77 -17.40 -13.23
CA ASN A 211 -24.80 -18.38 -13.66
C ASN A 211 -23.73 -18.57 -12.56
N PRO A 212 -23.57 -19.78 -11.99
CA PRO A 212 -22.61 -20.03 -10.92
C PRO A 212 -21.15 -19.89 -11.34
N HIS A 213 -20.86 -19.78 -12.64
CA HIS A 213 -19.52 -19.57 -13.21
C HIS A 213 -19.22 -18.11 -13.55
N ALA A 214 -20.11 -17.18 -13.18
CA ALA A 214 -19.92 -15.76 -13.41
C ALA A 214 -18.78 -15.19 -12.57
N PHE A 215 -18.03 -14.23 -13.10
CA PHE A 215 -17.01 -13.50 -12.35
C PHE A 215 -17.24 -11.99 -12.50
N TYR A 216 -16.69 -11.21 -11.57
CA TYR A 216 -17.18 -9.86 -11.31
C TYR A 216 -16.05 -8.84 -11.20
N ILE A 217 -16.30 -7.65 -11.74
CA ILE A 217 -15.50 -6.46 -11.43
C ILE A 217 -16.21 -5.73 -10.29
N TRP A 218 -15.45 -5.41 -9.26
CA TRP A 218 -15.90 -4.71 -8.07
C TRP A 218 -15.36 -3.29 -8.07
N ASN A 219 -16.07 -2.41 -7.38
CA ASN A 219 -15.63 -1.05 -7.10
C ASN A 219 -15.42 -0.91 -5.58
N LEU A 220 -14.36 -0.21 -5.17
CA LEU A 220 -14.08 0.12 -3.77
C LEU A 220 -15.21 0.92 -3.11
N ASP A 221 -15.92 1.75 -3.88
CA ASP A 221 -16.96 2.63 -3.35
C ASP A 221 -18.21 1.86 -2.89
N ASP A 222 -18.51 0.71 -3.51
CA ASP A 222 -19.63 -0.16 -3.15
C ASP A 222 -19.17 -1.61 -2.97
N ALA A 223 -19.09 -2.05 -1.72
CA ALA A 223 -18.72 -3.42 -1.36
C ALA A 223 -19.89 -4.43 -1.45
N THR A 224 -21.10 -3.96 -1.72
CA THR A 224 -22.31 -4.80 -1.70
C THR A 224 -22.72 -5.27 -3.09
N ARG A 225 -22.46 -4.46 -4.12
CA ARG A 225 -22.83 -4.76 -5.51
C ARG A 225 -21.62 -4.62 -6.43
N PRO A 226 -21.29 -5.66 -7.22
CA PRO A 226 -20.26 -5.54 -8.26
C PRO A 226 -20.69 -4.57 -9.38
N ALA A 227 -19.71 -3.98 -10.04
CA ALA A 227 -19.91 -3.01 -11.13
C ALA A 227 -20.21 -3.69 -12.48
N ALA A 228 -19.59 -4.84 -12.75
CA ALA A 228 -19.76 -5.59 -13.99
C ALA A 228 -19.75 -7.11 -13.75
N HIS A 229 -20.43 -7.85 -14.62
CA HIS A 229 -20.46 -9.31 -14.60
C HIS A 229 -20.05 -9.90 -15.95
N TYR A 230 -19.39 -11.06 -15.89
CA TYR A 230 -19.02 -11.84 -17.05
C TYR A 230 -19.32 -13.30 -16.79
N ASP A 231 -19.89 -13.95 -17.79
CA ASP A 231 -20.39 -15.30 -17.70
C ASP A 231 -19.53 -16.26 -18.52
N SER A 232 -19.58 -17.53 -18.15
CA SER A 232 -19.03 -18.65 -18.91
C SER A 232 -19.92 -19.86 -18.74
N ARG A 233 -20.10 -20.67 -19.79
CA ARG A 233 -20.85 -21.94 -19.69
C ARG A 233 -20.10 -23.02 -18.91
N ARG A 234 -18.78 -22.89 -18.82
CA ARG A 234 -17.86 -23.86 -18.23
C ARG A 234 -17.06 -23.20 -17.11
N VAL A 235 -16.54 -24.01 -16.19
CA VAL A 235 -15.76 -23.53 -15.04
C VAL A 235 -14.48 -22.84 -15.52
N VAL A 236 -14.41 -21.53 -15.27
CA VAL A 236 -13.18 -20.76 -15.48
C VAL A 236 -12.23 -21.03 -14.30
N ARG A 237 -10.94 -21.19 -14.61
CA ARG A 237 -9.88 -21.53 -13.66
C ARG A 237 -9.01 -20.32 -13.30
N VAL A 238 -8.73 -19.47 -14.28
CA VAL A 238 -7.96 -18.23 -14.12
C VAL A 238 -8.48 -17.21 -15.13
N ALA A 239 -8.56 -15.94 -14.74
CA ALA A 239 -8.90 -14.84 -15.62
C ALA A 239 -7.91 -13.70 -15.41
N LYS A 240 -7.55 -13.00 -16.48
CA LYS A 240 -6.66 -11.82 -16.44
C LYS A 240 -7.11 -10.74 -17.42
N VAL A 241 -7.12 -9.51 -16.95
CA VAL A 241 -7.37 -8.31 -17.76
C VAL A 241 -6.06 -7.84 -18.40
N CYS A 242 -6.12 -7.28 -19.59
CA CYS A 242 -4.95 -6.67 -20.21
C CYS A 242 -4.70 -5.29 -19.58
N LEU A 243 -3.68 -5.19 -18.72
CA LEU A 243 -3.35 -3.95 -18.00
C LEU A 243 -2.94 -2.76 -18.88
N ARG A 244 -2.66 -2.99 -20.18
CA ARG A 244 -2.37 -1.93 -21.16
C ARG A 244 -3.61 -1.44 -21.89
N ASP A 245 -4.57 -2.33 -22.08
CA ASP A 245 -5.83 -2.08 -22.75
C ASP A 245 -6.92 -2.88 -22.06
N GLU A 246 -7.53 -2.26 -21.06
CA GLU A 246 -8.49 -2.92 -20.17
C GLU A 246 -9.81 -3.24 -20.86
N SER A 247 -9.96 -2.96 -22.15
CA SER A 247 -11.07 -3.45 -22.97
C SER A 247 -10.99 -4.97 -23.20
N TYR A 248 -9.82 -5.57 -23.00
CA TYR A 248 -9.56 -6.98 -23.26
C TYR A 248 -9.34 -7.81 -21.99
N MET A 249 -9.97 -8.96 -21.95
CA MET A 249 -9.81 -9.93 -20.88
C MET A 249 -9.77 -11.35 -21.43
N VAL A 250 -8.91 -12.18 -20.86
CA VAL A 250 -8.76 -13.59 -21.24
C VAL A 250 -8.92 -14.48 -20.03
N GLY A 251 -9.36 -15.69 -20.24
CA GLY A 251 -9.63 -16.64 -19.17
C GLY A 251 -9.40 -18.07 -19.60
N GLY A 252 -8.76 -18.83 -18.73
CA GLY A 252 -8.46 -20.24 -18.93
C GLY A 252 -9.51 -21.08 -18.23
N LEU A 253 -9.98 -22.12 -18.90
CA LEU A 253 -11.02 -23.01 -18.39
C LEU A 253 -10.41 -24.26 -17.75
N GLN A 254 -11.19 -24.91 -16.91
CA GLN A 254 -10.78 -26.16 -16.25
C GLN A 254 -10.59 -27.33 -17.24
N GLU A 255 -11.25 -27.29 -18.39
CA GLU A 255 -11.08 -28.26 -19.49
C GLU A 255 -9.83 -28.01 -20.35
N GLY A 256 -9.13 -26.89 -20.11
CA GLY A 256 -7.96 -26.49 -20.91
C GLY A 256 -8.24 -25.53 -22.07
N GLN A 257 -9.51 -25.22 -22.33
CA GLN A 257 -9.88 -24.17 -23.28
C GLN A 257 -9.49 -22.78 -22.79
N VAL A 258 -9.35 -21.84 -23.72
CA VAL A 258 -9.16 -20.43 -23.42
C VAL A 258 -10.30 -19.62 -24.04
N GLY A 259 -10.84 -18.69 -23.27
CA GLY A 259 -11.85 -17.73 -23.69
C GLY A 259 -11.31 -16.32 -23.74
N PHE A 260 -11.97 -15.49 -24.52
CA PHE A 260 -11.73 -14.06 -24.66
C PHE A 260 -13.03 -13.29 -24.43
N TRP A 261 -12.96 -12.25 -23.60
CA TRP A 261 -14.05 -11.37 -23.23
C TRP A 261 -13.67 -9.92 -23.59
N LEU A 262 -14.67 -9.16 -24.00
CA LEU A 262 -14.58 -7.71 -24.06
C LEU A 262 -15.21 -7.15 -22.78
N THR A 263 -14.46 -6.29 -22.10
CA THR A 263 -14.88 -5.72 -20.81
C THR A 263 -16.14 -4.87 -20.95
N GLU A 264 -16.33 -4.22 -22.10
CA GLU A 264 -17.52 -3.41 -22.42
C GLU A 264 -18.80 -4.24 -22.59
N ASN A 265 -18.70 -5.43 -23.20
CA ASN A 265 -19.84 -6.25 -23.61
C ASN A 265 -20.22 -7.27 -22.53
N GLN A 266 -20.53 -6.82 -21.30
CA GLN A 266 -20.90 -7.66 -20.15
C GLN A 266 -21.63 -8.97 -20.54
N GLY A 267 -21.35 -10.06 -19.82
CA GLY A 267 -21.90 -11.39 -20.10
C GLY A 267 -20.89 -12.38 -20.67
N GLY A 268 -21.31 -13.19 -21.65
CA GLY A 268 -20.56 -14.35 -22.13
C GLY A 268 -19.26 -14.02 -22.89
N PRO A 269 -18.38 -15.02 -23.13
CA PRO A 269 -17.16 -14.81 -23.91
C PRO A 269 -17.49 -14.43 -25.35
N LYS A 270 -16.72 -13.48 -25.91
CA LYS A 270 -16.81 -13.10 -27.33
C LYS A 270 -16.35 -14.24 -28.23
N SER A 271 -15.29 -14.94 -27.83
CA SER A 271 -14.76 -16.10 -28.55
C SER A 271 -14.12 -17.08 -27.56
N MET A 272 -14.10 -18.35 -27.95
CA MET A 272 -13.44 -19.42 -27.20
C MET A 272 -12.70 -20.32 -28.17
N CYS A 273 -11.58 -20.88 -27.74
CA CYS A 273 -10.84 -21.83 -28.56
C CYS A 273 -11.62 -23.15 -28.70
N PRO A 274 -11.50 -23.82 -29.86
CA PRO A 274 -12.09 -25.15 -30.05
C PRO A 274 -11.43 -26.19 -29.13
N LEU A 275 -12.10 -27.32 -28.91
CA LEU A 275 -11.60 -28.39 -28.03
C LEU A 275 -10.37 -29.09 -28.62
N GLU A 276 -10.22 -29.08 -29.94
CA GLU A 276 -9.09 -29.68 -30.64
C GLU A 276 -7.80 -28.90 -30.42
N ALA A 277 -7.92 -27.57 -30.25
CA ALA A 277 -6.78 -26.67 -30.05
C ALA A 277 -6.46 -26.42 -28.57
N CYS A 278 -7.33 -26.84 -27.64
CA CYS A 278 -7.19 -26.54 -26.23
C CYS A 278 -6.04 -27.30 -25.55
N HIS A 279 -5.71 -26.94 -24.32
CA HIS A 279 -4.83 -27.76 -23.49
C HIS A 279 -5.54 -29.08 -23.12
N ARG A 280 -4.77 -30.13 -22.80
CA ARG A 280 -5.35 -31.43 -22.38
C ARG A 280 -5.76 -31.45 -20.92
N GLU A 281 -5.26 -30.50 -20.13
CA GLU A 281 -5.63 -30.30 -18.73
C GLU A 281 -5.96 -28.83 -18.46
N ALA A 282 -6.43 -28.55 -17.24
CA ALA A 282 -6.83 -27.23 -16.80
C ALA A 282 -5.77 -26.15 -17.06
N THR A 283 -6.19 -25.05 -17.67
CA THR A 283 -5.35 -23.87 -17.84
C THR A 283 -5.14 -23.20 -16.48
N THR A 284 -3.93 -23.32 -15.95
CA THR A 284 -3.54 -22.86 -14.61
C THR A 284 -2.94 -21.47 -14.63
N ALA A 285 -2.27 -21.10 -15.72
CA ALA A 285 -1.54 -19.86 -15.83
C ALA A 285 -1.89 -19.16 -17.14
N ILE A 286 -2.06 -17.84 -17.08
CA ILE A 286 -2.22 -16.98 -18.25
C ILE A 286 -1.39 -15.72 -18.03
N CYS A 287 -0.83 -15.17 -19.10
CA CYS A 287 -0.16 -13.88 -19.05
C CYS A 287 -0.29 -13.15 -20.39
N TRP A 288 -0.55 -11.84 -20.31
CA TRP A 288 -0.55 -10.95 -21.47
C TRP A 288 0.88 -10.64 -21.89
N VAL A 289 1.09 -10.55 -23.21
CA VAL A 289 2.40 -10.33 -23.80
C VAL A 289 2.36 -9.05 -24.65
N HIS A 290 3.50 -8.35 -24.73
CA HIS A 290 3.57 -7.10 -25.48
C HIS A 290 3.44 -7.33 -26.99
N SER A 291 2.28 -7.02 -27.56
CA SER A 291 2.10 -6.89 -29.01
C SER A 291 1.76 -5.45 -29.36
N LYS A 292 1.98 -5.03 -30.61
CA LYS A 292 1.64 -3.67 -31.06
C LYS A 292 0.16 -3.34 -30.86
N LEU A 293 -0.69 -4.36 -30.95
CA LEU A 293 -2.14 -4.26 -30.78
C LEU A 293 -2.60 -4.75 -29.40
N ASN A 294 -1.70 -5.19 -28.52
CA ASN A 294 -2.00 -5.80 -27.22
C ASN A 294 -2.98 -7.00 -27.29
N THR A 295 -2.96 -7.76 -28.39
CA THR A 295 -3.86 -8.91 -28.62
C THR A 295 -3.23 -10.27 -28.30
N GLU A 296 -1.93 -10.33 -28.03
CA GLU A 296 -1.23 -11.59 -27.79
C GLU A 296 -1.17 -11.94 -26.30
N PHE A 297 -1.39 -13.22 -25.98
CA PHE A 297 -1.27 -13.74 -24.63
C PHE A 297 -0.81 -15.20 -24.65
N TYR A 298 -0.19 -15.64 -23.56
CA TYR A 298 0.26 -17.01 -23.38
C TYR A 298 -0.57 -17.71 -22.31
N SER A 299 -0.85 -18.98 -22.52
CA SER A 299 -1.50 -19.85 -21.54
C SER A 299 -0.62 -21.04 -21.23
N GLY A 300 -0.63 -21.46 -19.97
CA GLY A 300 0.06 -22.63 -19.46
C GLY A 300 -0.93 -23.58 -18.78
N SER A 301 -0.69 -24.86 -18.92
CA SER A 301 -1.51 -25.92 -18.33
C SER A 301 -0.67 -26.91 -17.53
N LEU A 302 -1.34 -27.66 -16.66
CA LEU A 302 -0.75 -28.76 -15.89
C LEU A 302 -0.29 -29.92 -16.79
N ASP A 303 -0.75 -29.95 -18.05
CA ASP A 303 -0.26 -30.91 -19.05
C ASP A 303 1.17 -30.62 -19.56
N GLY A 304 1.82 -29.59 -19.00
CA GLY A 304 3.18 -29.17 -19.32
C GLY A 304 3.33 -28.35 -20.59
N SER A 305 2.25 -27.99 -21.27
CA SER A 305 2.29 -27.17 -22.48
C SER A 305 2.07 -25.68 -22.20
N ILE A 306 2.78 -24.85 -22.95
CA ILE A 306 2.60 -23.41 -23.06
C ILE A 306 2.18 -23.11 -24.49
N LYS A 307 1.00 -22.49 -24.65
CA LYS A 307 0.42 -22.16 -25.95
C LYS A 307 0.35 -20.65 -26.13
N TYR A 308 0.73 -20.19 -27.32
CA TYR A 308 0.76 -18.78 -27.67
C TYR A 308 -0.50 -18.44 -28.46
N TRP A 309 -1.22 -17.41 -28.06
CA TRP A 309 -2.51 -17.07 -28.63
C TRP A 309 -2.55 -15.61 -29.06
N ASP A 310 -3.40 -15.34 -30.05
CA ASP A 310 -3.78 -13.99 -30.47
C ASP A 310 -5.30 -13.89 -30.36
N THR A 311 -5.82 -12.85 -29.70
CA THR A 311 -7.27 -12.69 -29.50
C THR A 311 -8.04 -12.49 -30.80
N ARG A 312 -7.35 -12.11 -31.88
CA ARG A 312 -7.93 -11.97 -33.23
C ARG A 312 -8.25 -13.30 -33.89
N ASP A 313 -7.46 -14.34 -33.60
CA ASP A 313 -7.67 -15.70 -34.08
C ASP A 313 -7.40 -16.71 -32.95
N LEU A 314 -8.49 -17.12 -32.30
CA LEU A 314 -8.47 -18.11 -31.22
C LEU A 314 -8.74 -19.54 -31.71
N LEU A 315 -8.76 -19.78 -33.03
CA LEU A 315 -9.02 -21.12 -33.57
C LEU A 315 -7.83 -22.05 -33.33
N MET A 316 -6.61 -21.55 -33.45
CA MET A 316 -5.38 -22.32 -33.27
C MET A 316 -4.32 -21.49 -32.54
N PRO A 317 -3.51 -22.10 -31.66
CA PRO A 317 -2.36 -21.42 -31.08
C PRO A 317 -1.30 -21.14 -32.16
N VAL A 318 -0.63 -20.00 -32.06
CA VAL A 318 0.45 -19.58 -32.96
C VAL A 318 1.68 -20.48 -32.80
N HIS A 319 1.99 -20.87 -31.57
CA HIS A 319 3.11 -21.72 -31.22
C HIS A 319 2.79 -22.51 -29.94
N GLU A 320 3.38 -23.71 -29.79
CA GLU A 320 3.28 -24.55 -28.60
C GLU A 320 4.69 -25.01 -28.20
N VAL A 321 5.01 -24.88 -26.91
CA VAL A 321 6.27 -25.33 -26.30
C VAL A 321 5.95 -26.17 -25.07
N LEU A 322 6.65 -27.28 -24.87
CA LEU A 322 6.55 -28.10 -23.67
C LEU A 322 7.61 -27.72 -22.63
N ALA A 323 7.23 -27.68 -21.35
CA ALA A 323 8.05 -27.29 -20.21
C ALA A 323 9.01 -28.41 -19.78
N GLU A 324 9.96 -28.76 -20.65
CA GLU A 324 11.01 -29.74 -20.40
C GLU A 324 12.27 -29.08 -19.85
N PRO A 325 12.85 -29.55 -18.74
CA PRO A 325 14.12 -29.04 -18.21
C PRO A 325 15.27 -29.08 -19.23
N ASP A 326 15.31 -30.14 -20.02
CA ASP A 326 16.33 -30.39 -21.06
C ASP A 326 15.63 -30.44 -22.43
N PRO A 327 15.34 -29.28 -23.05
CA PRO A 327 14.55 -29.22 -24.27
C PRO A 327 15.26 -29.92 -25.43
N GLN A 328 14.60 -30.93 -26.00
CA GLN A 328 15.05 -31.58 -27.23
C GLN A 328 14.34 -30.96 -28.44
N THR A 329 14.88 -31.16 -29.64
CA THR A 329 14.22 -30.70 -30.87
C THR A 329 12.84 -31.34 -31.05
N VAL A 330 12.72 -32.61 -30.62
CA VAL A 330 11.45 -33.33 -30.52
C VAL A 330 11.08 -33.40 -29.05
N GLN A 331 10.00 -32.72 -28.68
CA GLN A 331 9.55 -32.68 -27.30
C GLN A 331 8.60 -33.86 -27.00
N ASN A 332 8.79 -34.46 -25.83
CA ASN A 332 7.96 -35.50 -25.25
C ASN A 332 7.18 -34.96 -24.06
N ARG A 333 5.86 -34.99 -24.15
CA ARG A 333 4.98 -34.52 -23.07
C ARG A 333 5.12 -35.28 -21.73
N GLN A 334 5.71 -36.47 -21.74
CA GLN A 334 6.00 -37.22 -20.51
C GLN A 334 7.15 -36.61 -19.69
N ASP A 335 8.06 -35.90 -20.36
CA ASP A 335 9.22 -35.25 -19.74
C ASP A 335 8.89 -33.80 -19.32
N ALA A 336 7.72 -33.30 -19.71
CA ALA A 336 7.26 -31.95 -19.43
C ALA A 336 6.69 -31.84 -18.00
N HIS A 337 6.96 -30.72 -17.33
CA HIS A 337 6.42 -30.43 -16.00
C HIS A 337 5.21 -29.49 -16.09
N GLY A 338 4.20 -29.70 -15.24
CA GLY A 338 2.96 -28.94 -15.27
C GLY A 338 3.20 -27.46 -14.94
N VAL A 339 2.69 -26.55 -15.77
CA VAL A 339 2.90 -25.11 -15.57
C VAL A 339 1.96 -24.60 -14.49
N THR A 340 2.47 -23.89 -13.49
CA THR A 340 1.68 -23.34 -12.37
C THR A 340 1.50 -21.83 -12.47
N PHE A 341 2.49 -21.11 -13.00
CA PHE A 341 2.50 -19.65 -13.05
C PHE A 341 3.21 -19.14 -14.31
N LEU A 342 2.77 -18.00 -14.84
CA LEU A 342 3.34 -17.31 -16.00
C LEU A 342 3.46 -15.82 -15.67
N GLU A 343 4.64 -15.26 -15.94
CA GLU A 343 4.94 -13.86 -15.67
C GLU A 343 5.71 -13.21 -16.83
N PHE A 344 5.15 -12.14 -17.37
CA PHE A 344 5.73 -11.35 -18.45
C PHE A 344 5.86 -9.90 -18.01
N GLU A 345 6.97 -9.27 -18.40
CA GLU A 345 7.27 -7.89 -18.07
C GLU A 345 7.38 -7.06 -19.35
N TYR A 346 6.60 -5.98 -19.42
CA TYR A 346 6.50 -5.16 -20.63
C TYR A 346 7.78 -4.37 -20.94
N THR A 347 8.57 -4.03 -19.91
CA THR A 347 9.85 -3.32 -20.11
C THR A 347 10.91 -4.19 -20.76
N ILE A 348 10.79 -5.52 -20.70
CA ILE A 348 11.71 -6.50 -21.29
C ILE A 348 10.92 -7.42 -22.23
N PRO A 349 10.52 -6.95 -23.43
CA PRO A 349 9.52 -7.62 -24.27
C PRO A 349 10.02 -8.88 -24.99
N VAL A 350 11.21 -9.37 -24.63
CA VAL A 350 11.87 -10.52 -25.27
C VAL A 350 11.77 -11.76 -24.41
N ARG A 351 11.68 -11.61 -23.08
CA ARG A 351 11.74 -12.72 -22.13
C ARG A 351 10.45 -12.85 -21.34
N PHE A 352 10.05 -14.08 -21.09
CA PHE A 352 8.96 -14.44 -20.19
C PHE A 352 9.45 -15.49 -19.21
N ILE A 353 8.80 -15.60 -18.06
CA ILE A 353 9.17 -16.60 -17.06
C ILE A 353 7.94 -17.43 -16.75
N PHE A 354 8.15 -18.72 -16.56
CA PHE A 354 7.11 -19.62 -16.13
C PHE A 354 7.64 -20.56 -15.07
N CYS A 355 6.74 -21.09 -14.27
CA CYS A 355 7.06 -21.95 -13.16
C CYS A 355 6.25 -23.22 -13.22
N THR A 356 6.79 -24.28 -12.63
CA THR A 356 6.16 -25.60 -12.69
C THR A 356 5.84 -26.16 -11.31
N ASP A 357 5.01 -27.20 -11.33
CA ASP A 357 4.59 -27.98 -10.18
C ASP A 357 5.71 -28.83 -9.56
N MET A 358 6.75 -29.13 -10.33
CA MET A 358 7.97 -29.81 -9.89
C MET A 358 9.07 -28.87 -9.37
N GLY A 359 8.76 -27.59 -9.17
CA GLY A 359 9.68 -26.65 -8.51
C GLY A 359 10.72 -26.00 -9.42
N TYR A 360 10.55 -26.10 -10.74
CA TYR A 360 11.41 -25.44 -11.72
C TYR A 360 10.88 -24.06 -12.08
N LEU A 361 11.81 -23.12 -12.24
CA LEU A 361 11.59 -21.81 -12.85
C LEU A 361 12.30 -21.79 -14.20
N PHE A 362 11.54 -21.55 -15.27
CA PHE A 362 12.02 -21.51 -16.63
C PHE A 362 12.07 -20.08 -17.16
N VAL A 363 13.12 -19.77 -17.92
CA VAL A 363 13.27 -18.49 -18.63
C VAL A 363 13.04 -18.74 -20.10
N GLY A 364 11.92 -18.21 -20.60
CA GLY A 364 11.52 -18.29 -22.00
C GLY A 364 11.96 -17.07 -22.80
N ASN A 365 12.39 -17.28 -24.04
CA ASN A 365 12.63 -16.25 -25.05
C ASN A 365 11.54 -16.33 -26.12
N ARG A 366 10.78 -15.24 -26.27
CA ARG A 366 9.69 -15.17 -27.24
C ARG A 366 10.14 -15.32 -28.69
N LYS A 367 11.37 -14.88 -29.01
CA LYS A 367 11.88 -14.92 -30.40
C LYS A 367 12.40 -16.30 -30.80
N GLY A 368 12.43 -17.27 -29.89
CA GLY A 368 12.85 -18.62 -30.21
C GLY A 368 11.83 -19.31 -31.13
N THR A 369 12.32 -19.99 -32.17
CA THR A 369 11.48 -20.79 -33.06
C THR A 369 11.53 -22.27 -32.68
N THR A 370 12.69 -22.73 -32.19
CA THR A 370 12.90 -24.10 -31.71
C THR A 370 12.70 -24.17 -30.19
N PRO A 371 12.34 -25.33 -29.63
CA PRO A 371 12.21 -25.51 -28.18
C PRO A 371 13.46 -25.06 -27.40
N GLN A 372 14.65 -25.35 -27.92
CA GLN A 372 15.94 -24.97 -27.33
C GLN A 372 16.18 -23.45 -27.35
N ASP A 373 15.73 -22.76 -28.40
CA ASP A 373 15.85 -21.30 -28.46
C ASP A 373 14.78 -20.61 -27.62
N THR A 374 13.61 -21.25 -27.47
CA THR A 374 12.51 -20.74 -26.64
C THR A 374 12.79 -20.91 -25.16
N ILE A 375 13.29 -22.06 -24.71
CA ILE A 375 13.60 -22.31 -23.31
C ILE A 375 15.10 -22.08 -23.11
N VAL A 376 15.45 -20.88 -22.65
CA VAL A 376 16.85 -20.45 -22.50
C VAL A 376 17.51 -21.08 -21.28
N ALA A 377 16.75 -21.26 -20.19
CA ALA A 377 17.26 -21.83 -18.94
C ALA A 377 16.13 -22.43 -18.10
N ALA A 378 16.47 -23.45 -17.32
CA ALA A 378 15.61 -24.10 -16.34
C ALA A 378 16.35 -24.18 -14.99
N TYR A 379 15.76 -23.64 -13.93
CA TYR A 379 16.36 -23.57 -12.61
C TYR A 379 15.51 -24.32 -11.60
N GLN A 380 16.04 -25.39 -11.00
CA GLN A 380 15.36 -26.11 -9.93
C GLN A 380 15.49 -25.35 -8.61
N LEU A 381 14.47 -24.57 -8.26
CA LEU A 381 14.48 -23.74 -7.05
C LEU A 381 13.80 -24.46 -5.87
N PHE A 382 12.72 -25.21 -6.12
CA PHE A 382 11.95 -25.88 -5.08
C PHE A 382 11.88 -27.37 -5.33
N ALA A 383 11.48 -28.12 -4.30
CA ALA A 383 11.21 -29.54 -4.45
C ALA A 383 9.73 -29.79 -4.77
N GLY A 384 8.84 -28.90 -4.32
CA GLY A 384 7.43 -28.90 -4.67
C GLY A 384 7.01 -27.71 -5.54
N PRO A 385 5.69 -27.52 -5.72
CA PRO A 385 5.15 -26.57 -6.67
C PRO A 385 5.44 -25.13 -6.28
N ILE A 386 5.93 -24.36 -7.24
CA ILE A 386 6.01 -22.90 -7.10
C ILE A 386 4.58 -22.36 -7.15
N ARG A 387 4.19 -21.62 -6.11
CA ARG A 387 2.83 -21.11 -5.93
C ARG A 387 2.67 -19.69 -6.44
N CYS A 388 3.73 -18.89 -6.36
CA CYS A 388 3.69 -17.49 -6.77
C CYS A 388 5.09 -17.04 -7.22
N VAL A 389 5.12 -16.28 -8.30
CA VAL A 389 6.29 -15.49 -8.72
C VAL A 389 5.84 -14.06 -9.00
N MET A 390 6.61 -13.10 -8.52
CA MET A 390 6.36 -11.69 -8.76
C MET A 390 7.67 -10.92 -8.87
N ARG A 391 7.88 -10.17 -9.94
CA ARG A 391 8.97 -9.18 -10.04
C ARG A 391 8.84 -8.08 -9.01
N ASN A 392 9.98 -7.58 -8.53
CA ASN A 392 10.02 -6.36 -7.76
C ASN A 392 9.69 -5.17 -8.69
N PRO A 393 8.66 -4.37 -8.39
CA PRO A 393 8.24 -3.25 -9.25
C PRO A 393 9.31 -2.19 -9.51
N PHE A 394 10.27 -2.04 -8.59
CA PHE A 394 11.36 -1.07 -8.69
C PHE A 394 12.62 -1.68 -9.29
N PHE A 395 12.88 -2.96 -9.01
CA PHE A 395 14.07 -3.69 -9.44
C PHE A 395 13.68 -4.92 -10.24
N VAL A 396 13.31 -4.68 -11.50
CA VAL A 396 12.70 -5.66 -12.43
C VAL A 396 13.48 -6.97 -12.60
N LYS A 397 14.79 -6.96 -12.37
CA LYS A 397 15.66 -8.14 -12.44
C LYS A 397 15.55 -9.09 -11.24
N ASN A 398 14.87 -8.67 -10.17
CA ASN A 398 14.72 -9.44 -8.93
C ASN A 398 13.27 -9.88 -8.76
N PHE A 399 13.09 -11.13 -8.35
CA PHE A 399 11.82 -11.84 -8.30
C PHE A 399 11.61 -12.39 -6.89
N LEU A 400 10.40 -12.26 -6.37
CA LEU A 400 9.93 -13.04 -5.23
C LEU A 400 9.39 -14.35 -5.77
N VAL A 401 9.94 -15.46 -5.31
CA VAL A 401 9.50 -16.81 -5.64
C VAL A 401 9.08 -17.50 -4.34
N VAL A 402 7.82 -17.93 -4.29
CA VAL A 402 7.22 -18.60 -3.13
C VAL A 402 6.84 -20.03 -3.49
N GLY A 403 7.32 -20.98 -2.69
CA GLY A 403 7.03 -22.40 -2.86
C GLY A 403 7.29 -23.16 -1.56
N ASP A 404 6.61 -24.29 -1.38
CA ASP A 404 6.69 -25.10 -0.16
C ASP A 404 6.52 -24.26 1.12
N TRP A 405 7.53 -24.21 1.98
CA TRP A 405 7.61 -23.38 3.20
C TRP A 405 8.76 -22.36 3.11
N ARG A 406 9.19 -22.04 1.89
CA ARG A 406 10.40 -21.26 1.60
C ARG A 406 10.04 -20.07 0.72
N VAL A 407 10.73 -18.97 0.97
CA VAL A 407 10.69 -17.78 0.12
C VAL A 407 12.08 -17.48 -0.37
N ARG A 408 12.17 -17.26 -1.67
CA ARG A 408 13.42 -17.00 -2.37
C ARG A 408 13.28 -15.68 -3.11
N ILE A 409 14.22 -14.78 -2.88
CA ILE A 409 14.38 -13.63 -3.77
C ILE A 409 15.43 -14.04 -4.79
N TRP A 410 15.02 -14.23 -6.04
CA TRP A 410 15.87 -14.72 -7.11
C TRP A 410 16.17 -13.58 -8.09
N SER A 411 17.34 -13.62 -8.73
CA SER A 411 17.70 -12.67 -9.77
C SER A 411 18.06 -13.42 -11.05
N GLU A 412 17.55 -12.93 -12.18
CA GLU A 412 17.80 -13.54 -13.50
C GLU A 412 19.28 -13.50 -13.91
N GLU A 413 20.08 -12.60 -13.32
CA GLU A 413 21.51 -12.49 -13.61
C GLU A 413 22.37 -13.63 -13.03
N VAL A 414 21.78 -14.44 -12.16
CA VAL A 414 22.48 -15.46 -11.40
C VAL A 414 21.98 -16.82 -11.87
N LYS A 415 22.80 -17.55 -12.63
CA LYS A 415 22.38 -18.77 -13.31
C LYS A 415 22.31 -19.94 -12.32
N ASN A 416 23.43 -20.27 -11.69
CA ASN A 416 23.50 -21.52 -10.90
C ASN A 416 23.23 -21.33 -9.41
N CYS A 417 23.16 -20.09 -8.90
CA CYS A 417 22.99 -19.87 -7.46
C CYS A 417 21.50 -19.73 -7.08
N PRO A 418 21.00 -20.54 -6.12
CA PRO A 418 19.62 -20.45 -5.67
C PRO A 418 19.42 -19.22 -4.77
N SER A 419 18.91 -18.13 -5.34
CA SER A 419 18.37 -16.93 -4.65
C SER A 419 19.40 -16.02 -3.95
N THR A 420 19.24 -14.70 -4.12
CA THR A 420 19.97 -13.67 -3.37
C THR A 420 19.57 -13.68 -1.89
N PHE A 421 18.29 -13.91 -1.60
CA PHE A 421 17.80 -14.05 -0.23
C PHE A 421 16.97 -15.31 -0.06
N TYR A 422 17.10 -15.95 1.11
CA TYR A 422 16.42 -17.18 1.46
C TYR A 422 15.77 -17.08 2.84
N PHE A 423 14.45 -17.28 2.89
CA PHE A 423 13.66 -17.29 4.12
C PHE A 423 12.93 -18.61 4.27
N ARG A 424 12.94 -19.18 5.49
CA ARG A 424 12.23 -20.41 5.83
C ARG A 424 11.14 -20.10 6.86
N ARG A 425 9.91 -20.56 6.60
CA ARG A 425 8.78 -20.44 7.52
C ARG A 425 8.35 -21.83 8.02
N PRO A 426 7.62 -21.91 9.16
CA PRO A 426 7.16 -23.20 9.69
C PRO A 426 6.00 -23.79 8.86
N ASN A 427 5.15 -22.93 8.29
CA ASN A 427 3.94 -23.33 7.59
C ASN A 427 4.13 -23.29 6.07
N GLN A 428 3.25 -23.99 5.34
CA GLN A 428 3.26 -23.99 3.89
C GLN A 428 2.77 -22.63 3.37
N LEU A 429 3.56 -22.03 2.50
CA LEU A 429 3.30 -20.74 1.89
C LEU A 429 2.48 -20.93 0.61
N LEU A 430 1.48 -20.08 0.45
CA LEU A 430 0.53 -20.16 -0.67
C LEU A 430 0.62 -18.94 -1.58
N SER A 431 0.97 -17.78 -1.04
CA SER A 431 0.99 -16.52 -1.77
C SER A 431 2.13 -15.61 -1.31
N GLY A 432 2.55 -14.73 -2.19
CA GLY A 432 3.46 -13.63 -1.86
C GLY A 432 3.28 -12.47 -2.82
N ALA A 433 3.63 -11.26 -2.39
CA ALA A 433 3.56 -10.09 -3.25
C ALA A 433 4.58 -9.03 -2.83
N TRP A 434 5.20 -8.38 -3.81
CA TRP A 434 5.99 -7.17 -3.60
C TRP A 434 5.10 -5.95 -3.43
N SER A 435 5.50 -5.03 -2.55
CA SER A 435 4.89 -3.71 -2.48
C SER A 435 5.21 -2.89 -3.72
N THR A 436 4.18 -2.26 -4.28
CA THR A 436 4.26 -1.32 -5.41
C THR A 436 4.68 0.08 -4.96
N GLY A 437 4.59 0.40 -3.66
CA GLY A 437 4.95 1.71 -3.11
C GLY A 437 6.30 1.75 -2.40
N ARG A 438 6.69 0.66 -1.72
CA ARG A 438 7.93 0.57 -0.93
C ARG A 438 8.83 -0.55 -1.45
N CYS A 439 9.98 -0.17 -2.01
CA CYS A 439 10.85 -1.08 -2.76
C CYS A 439 11.45 -2.26 -1.99
N SER A 440 11.53 -2.17 -0.67
CA SER A 440 12.10 -3.18 0.22
C SER A 440 11.06 -4.10 0.87
N LEU A 441 9.77 -3.78 0.72
CA LEU A 441 8.66 -4.44 1.40
C LEU A 441 8.04 -5.53 0.52
N PHE A 442 7.87 -6.73 1.07
CA PHE A 442 7.07 -7.79 0.48
C PHE A 442 6.21 -8.49 1.55
N CYS A 443 5.14 -9.14 1.09
CA CYS A 443 4.21 -9.89 1.93
C CYS A 443 4.22 -11.36 1.56
N ILE A 444 3.94 -12.21 2.55
CA ILE A 444 3.79 -13.65 2.38
C ILE A 444 2.51 -14.10 3.10
N GLY A 445 1.75 -14.98 2.46
CA GLY A 445 0.58 -15.63 3.03
C GLY A 445 0.76 -17.14 3.15
N ASP A 446 0.39 -17.71 4.30
CA ASP A 446 0.46 -19.14 4.57
C ASP A 446 -0.89 -19.86 4.59
N ASN A 447 -0.84 -21.19 4.68
CA ASN A 447 -2.01 -22.07 4.76
C ASN A 447 -2.72 -22.05 6.13
N MET A 448 -2.11 -21.44 7.16
CA MET A 448 -2.68 -21.31 8.50
C MET A 448 -3.32 -19.92 8.73
N GLY A 449 -3.35 -19.07 7.70
CA GLY A 449 -3.94 -17.74 7.75
C GLY A 449 -3.01 -16.64 8.28
N ASN A 450 -1.72 -16.89 8.43
CA ASN A 450 -0.75 -15.86 8.79
C ASN A 450 -0.36 -15.06 7.53
N LEU A 451 -0.56 -13.76 7.59
CA LEU A 451 -0.05 -12.77 6.65
C LEU A 451 1.16 -12.07 7.28
N GLU A 452 2.33 -12.24 6.69
CA GLU A 452 3.59 -11.69 7.18
C GLU A 452 4.12 -10.59 6.26
N PHE A 453 4.44 -9.44 6.84
CA PHE A 453 5.10 -8.32 6.16
C PHE A 453 6.59 -8.34 6.47
N TRP A 454 7.40 -8.27 5.42
CA TRP A 454 8.85 -8.32 5.48
C TRP A 454 9.43 -7.08 4.79
N ASP A 455 10.34 -6.37 5.46
CA ASP A 455 11.12 -5.28 4.86
C ASP A 455 12.60 -5.63 4.99
N LEU A 456 13.25 -5.77 3.84
CA LEU A 456 14.67 -6.11 3.75
C LEU A 456 15.57 -5.06 4.40
N LEU A 457 15.18 -3.78 4.42
CA LEU A 457 16.00 -2.75 5.05
C LEU A 457 15.93 -2.78 6.58
N MET A 458 14.88 -3.37 7.16
CA MET A 458 14.66 -3.40 8.60
C MET A 458 15.10 -4.72 9.25
N SER A 459 14.68 -5.86 8.69
CA SER A 459 14.95 -7.17 9.29
C SER A 459 14.97 -8.30 8.26
N HIS A 460 16.02 -9.12 8.30
CA HIS A 460 16.12 -10.35 7.51
C HIS A 460 15.71 -11.62 8.28
N LYS A 461 15.59 -11.55 9.61
CA LYS A 461 15.36 -12.74 10.46
C LYS A 461 13.90 -12.95 10.82
N ARG A 462 13.15 -11.86 11.01
CA ARG A 462 11.75 -11.87 11.46
C ARG A 462 10.92 -10.92 10.61
N PRO A 463 9.63 -11.23 10.38
CA PRO A 463 8.71 -10.27 9.78
C PRO A 463 8.52 -9.07 10.71
N ILE A 464 8.21 -7.91 10.14
CA ILE A 464 7.93 -6.70 10.92
C ILE A 464 6.53 -6.73 11.50
N LEU A 465 5.56 -7.26 10.74
CA LEU A 465 4.17 -7.35 11.14
C LEU A 465 3.63 -8.72 10.70
N THR A 466 2.92 -9.39 11.60
CA THR A 466 2.17 -10.61 11.28
C THR A 466 0.72 -10.40 11.68
N ILE A 467 -0.19 -10.54 10.72
CA ILE A 467 -1.64 -10.50 10.91
C ILE A 467 -2.17 -11.93 10.77
N LYS A 468 -2.99 -12.39 11.71
CA LYS A 468 -3.54 -13.75 11.70
C LYS A 468 -5.02 -13.74 11.31
N TYR A 469 -5.36 -14.54 10.33
CA TYR A 469 -6.72 -14.82 9.87
C TYR A 469 -7.13 -16.23 10.23
N LYS A 470 -8.45 -16.47 10.22
CA LYS A 470 -9.02 -17.80 10.50
C LYS A 470 -8.83 -18.79 9.34
N TYR A 471 -8.67 -18.29 8.12
CA TYR A 471 -8.58 -19.08 6.89
C TYR A 471 -7.24 -18.82 6.18
N ALA A 472 -6.80 -19.79 5.38
CA ALA A 472 -5.56 -19.69 4.59
C ALA A 472 -5.56 -18.49 3.64
N VAL A 473 -4.39 -17.85 3.48
CA VAL A 473 -4.21 -16.70 2.57
C VAL A 473 -3.82 -17.20 1.19
N THR A 474 -4.76 -17.17 0.24
CA THR A 474 -4.60 -17.82 -1.07
C THR A 474 -3.93 -16.93 -2.12
N HIS A 475 -4.16 -15.62 -2.08
CA HIS A 475 -3.64 -14.67 -3.06
C HIS A 475 -3.43 -13.28 -2.44
N LEU A 476 -2.39 -12.58 -2.88
CA LEU A 476 -2.00 -11.26 -2.40
C LEU A 476 -1.66 -10.36 -3.58
N VAL A 477 -2.16 -9.13 -3.58
CA VAL A 477 -1.83 -8.11 -4.60
C VAL A 477 -1.86 -6.73 -3.94
N PHE A 478 -0.89 -5.89 -4.29
CA PHE A 478 -0.91 -4.49 -3.90
C PHE A 478 -1.65 -3.66 -4.94
N LYS A 479 -2.40 -2.67 -4.48
CA LYS A 479 -2.94 -1.63 -5.35
C LYS A 479 -1.77 -0.94 -6.08
N PRO A 480 -1.89 -0.54 -7.36
CA PRO A 480 -0.77 0.04 -8.12
C PRO A 480 -0.10 1.25 -7.46
N ASP A 481 -0.82 2.00 -6.64
CA ASP A 481 -0.32 3.17 -5.88
C ASP A 481 0.41 2.82 -4.56
N GLY A 482 0.42 1.55 -4.16
CA GLY A 482 1.03 1.05 -2.93
C GLY A 482 0.31 1.42 -1.63
N THR A 483 -0.91 1.99 -1.71
CA THR A 483 -1.68 2.40 -0.52
C THR A 483 -2.36 1.25 0.21
N MET A 484 -2.72 0.21 -0.54
CA MET A 484 -3.57 -0.87 -0.06
C MET A 484 -3.04 -2.23 -0.52
N LEU A 485 -3.26 -3.25 0.30
CA LEU A 485 -3.01 -4.65 0.00
C LEU A 485 -4.34 -5.41 0.00
N THR A 486 -4.63 -6.09 -1.10
CA THR A 486 -5.74 -7.04 -1.22
C THR A 486 -5.28 -8.39 -0.67
N VAL A 487 -6.05 -8.96 0.23
CA VAL A 487 -5.79 -10.26 0.85
C VAL A 487 -6.95 -11.19 0.54
N SER A 488 -6.69 -12.22 -0.26
CA SER A 488 -7.69 -13.22 -0.61
C SER A 488 -7.61 -14.40 0.35
N LEU A 489 -8.74 -14.77 0.93
CA LEU A 489 -8.84 -15.89 1.87
C LEU A 489 -9.49 -17.12 1.23
N ALA A 490 -9.16 -18.30 1.77
CA ALA A 490 -9.68 -19.57 1.27
C ALA A 490 -11.20 -19.76 1.43
N ASN A 491 -11.84 -19.00 2.33
CA ASN A 491 -13.29 -18.97 2.49
C ASN A 491 -14.01 -18.10 1.44
N GLY A 492 -13.30 -17.48 0.49
CA GLY A 492 -13.89 -16.62 -0.53
C GLY A 492 -13.95 -15.13 -0.18
N ASP A 493 -13.52 -14.74 1.02
CA ASP A 493 -13.49 -13.32 1.38
C ASP A 493 -12.24 -12.64 0.76
N CYS A 494 -12.43 -11.43 0.24
CA CYS A 494 -11.34 -10.53 -0.13
C CYS A 494 -11.28 -9.36 0.85
N LEU A 495 -10.19 -9.24 1.59
CA LEU A 495 -9.95 -8.19 2.58
C LEU A 495 -9.05 -7.10 2.00
N MET A 496 -9.42 -5.84 2.21
CA MET A 496 -8.60 -4.70 1.79
C MET A 496 -7.91 -4.07 3.00
N LEU A 497 -6.59 -4.16 3.05
CA LEU A 497 -5.76 -3.58 4.09
C LEU A 497 -5.15 -2.25 3.64
N ARG A 498 -5.49 -1.15 4.31
CA ARG A 498 -4.83 0.14 4.13
C ARG A 498 -3.52 0.16 4.91
N LEU A 499 -2.43 0.52 4.22
CA LEU A 499 -1.09 0.59 4.78
C LEU A 499 -0.82 1.98 5.34
N GLU A 500 -0.14 2.04 6.49
CA GLU A 500 0.36 3.29 7.07
C GLU A 500 1.57 3.85 6.29
N GLU A 501 1.91 5.11 6.56
CA GLU A 501 2.94 5.86 5.83
C GLU A 501 4.30 5.14 5.74
N GLY A 502 4.73 4.50 6.83
CA GLY A 502 6.01 3.77 6.89
C GLY A 502 6.09 2.57 5.93
N MET A 503 4.96 2.07 5.46
CA MET A 503 4.87 0.93 4.54
C MET A 503 4.46 1.34 3.12
N ARG A 504 3.93 2.56 2.94
CA ARG A 504 3.34 3.04 1.70
C ARG A 504 4.36 3.56 0.70
N SER A 505 5.47 4.13 1.16
CA SER A 505 6.45 4.78 0.27
C SER A 505 7.89 4.43 0.63
N ALA A 506 8.79 4.60 -0.34
CA ALA A 506 10.23 4.52 -0.16
C ALA A 506 10.88 5.85 -0.54
N THR A 507 11.74 6.36 0.35
CA THR A 507 12.60 7.51 0.10
C THR A 507 13.68 7.16 -0.94
N ASN A 508 14.26 8.18 -1.58
CA ASN A 508 15.36 7.96 -2.53
C ASN A 508 16.60 7.32 -1.88
N LYS A 509 16.84 7.61 -0.58
CA LYS A 509 17.89 6.96 0.20
C LYS A 509 17.64 5.46 0.36
N GLU A 510 16.41 5.07 0.71
CA GLU A 510 16.02 3.65 0.82
C GLU A 510 16.13 2.91 -0.51
N LYS A 511 15.73 3.55 -1.62
CA LYS A 511 15.93 2.98 -2.97
C LYS A 511 17.40 2.73 -3.28
N SER A 512 18.28 3.68 -2.96
CA SER A 512 19.74 3.52 -3.13
C SER A 512 20.31 2.41 -2.24
N LEU A 513 19.88 2.33 -0.98
CA LEU A 513 20.28 1.26 -0.06
C LEU A 513 19.82 -0.11 -0.56
N MET A 514 18.59 -0.23 -1.07
CA MET A 514 18.10 -1.47 -1.68
C MET A 514 18.86 -1.85 -2.94
N MET A 515 19.15 -0.89 -3.82
CA MET A 515 19.93 -1.11 -5.05
C MET A 515 21.31 -1.67 -4.70
N SER A 516 22.05 -0.99 -3.81
CA SER A 516 23.36 -1.43 -3.35
C SER A 516 23.32 -2.76 -2.60
N MET A 517 22.23 -3.07 -1.88
CA MET A 517 22.04 -4.39 -1.25
C MET A 517 21.89 -5.49 -2.31
N PHE A 518 21.04 -5.30 -3.31
CA PHE A 518 20.87 -6.28 -4.39
C PHE A 518 22.15 -6.48 -5.20
N GLU A 519 22.84 -5.40 -5.56
CA GLU A 519 24.11 -5.50 -6.29
C GLU A 519 25.17 -6.30 -5.52
N ARG A 520 25.34 -6.03 -4.22
CA ARG A 520 26.26 -6.79 -3.36
C ARG A 520 25.91 -8.27 -3.33
N GLU A 521 24.63 -8.61 -3.18
CA GLU A 521 24.21 -10.00 -3.06
C GLU A 521 24.32 -10.73 -4.42
N ILE A 522 24.01 -10.07 -5.53
CA ILE A 522 24.22 -10.60 -6.89
C ILE A 522 25.72 -10.84 -7.15
N GLN A 523 26.58 -9.89 -6.79
CA GLN A 523 28.05 -10.04 -6.94
C GLN A 523 28.56 -11.21 -6.10
N ARG A 524 28.09 -11.34 -4.86
CA ARG A 524 28.41 -12.47 -3.98
C ARG A 524 27.97 -13.80 -4.59
N CYS A 525 26.77 -13.87 -5.15
CA CYS A 525 26.28 -15.07 -5.84
C CYS A 525 27.16 -15.44 -7.04
N LYS A 526 27.55 -14.47 -7.88
CA LYS A 526 28.46 -14.70 -9.03
C LYS A 526 29.84 -15.22 -8.58
N LEU A 527 30.37 -14.70 -7.47
CA LEU A 527 31.61 -15.17 -6.86
C LEU A 527 31.52 -16.61 -6.35
N LEU A 528 30.40 -16.97 -5.70
CA LEU A 528 30.14 -18.33 -5.24
C LEU A 528 29.97 -19.32 -6.40
N GLU A 529 29.28 -18.90 -7.45
CA GLU A 529 29.12 -19.67 -8.69
C GLU A 529 30.47 -19.97 -9.33
N ALA A 530 31.33 -18.96 -9.53
CA ALA A 530 32.68 -19.15 -10.06
C ALA A 530 33.53 -20.10 -9.19
N ARG A 531 33.39 -20.00 -7.85
CA ARG A 531 34.05 -20.91 -6.91
C ARG A 531 33.53 -22.33 -6.99
N GLU A 532 32.22 -22.52 -7.17
CA GLU A 532 31.62 -23.85 -7.35
C GLU A 532 32.10 -24.50 -8.65
N GLU A 533 32.16 -23.73 -9.74
CA GLU A 533 32.71 -24.17 -11.02
C GLU A 533 34.19 -24.56 -10.89
N GLU A 534 35.00 -23.77 -10.18
CA GLU A 534 36.40 -24.09 -9.89
C GLU A 534 36.53 -25.41 -9.11
N ILE A 535 35.69 -25.62 -8.09
CA ILE A 535 35.67 -26.86 -7.30
C ILE A 535 35.24 -28.06 -8.18
N LYS A 536 34.23 -27.89 -9.03
CA LYS A 536 33.78 -28.93 -9.97
C LYS A 536 34.89 -29.27 -10.97
N LEU A 537 35.59 -28.27 -11.50
CA LEU A 537 36.72 -28.45 -12.40
C LEU A 537 37.87 -29.21 -11.71
N LYS A 538 38.24 -28.81 -10.49
CA LYS A 538 39.26 -29.52 -9.69
C LYS A 538 38.86 -30.97 -9.45
N LYS A 539 37.61 -31.23 -9.04
CA LYS A 539 37.11 -32.61 -8.86
C LYS A 539 37.19 -33.42 -10.16
N ARG A 540 36.78 -32.86 -11.30
CA ARG A 540 36.89 -33.51 -12.62
C ARG A 540 38.34 -33.84 -12.99
N LEU A 541 39.25 -32.90 -12.79
CA LEU A 541 40.68 -33.12 -13.03
C LEU A 541 41.25 -34.20 -12.09
N THR A 542 40.89 -34.19 -10.81
CA THR A 542 41.29 -35.23 -9.85
C THR A 542 40.73 -36.60 -10.23
N THR A 543 39.46 -36.69 -10.68
CA THR A 543 38.89 -37.97 -11.15
C THR A 543 39.56 -38.48 -12.42
N ILE A 544 39.89 -37.59 -13.37
CA ILE A 544 40.63 -37.98 -14.58
C ILE A 544 42.02 -38.48 -14.21
N PHE A 545 42.73 -37.78 -13.31
CA PHE A 545 44.05 -38.19 -12.82
C PHE A 545 44.00 -39.57 -12.12
N LEU A 546 43.02 -39.80 -11.25
CA LEU A 546 42.81 -41.10 -10.60
C LEU A 546 42.45 -42.21 -11.60
N GLU A 547 41.66 -41.92 -12.64
CA GLU A 547 41.36 -42.87 -13.71
C GLU A 547 42.59 -43.19 -14.56
N GLU A 548 43.42 -42.20 -14.87
CA GLU A 548 44.69 -42.40 -15.57
C GLU A 548 45.66 -43.23 -14.74
N GLU A 549 45.75 -42.97 -13.43
CA GLU A 549 46.55 -43.78 -12.50
C GLU A 549 46.00 -45.21 -12.39
N ARG A 550 44.68 -45.39 -12.39
CA ARG A 550 44.07 -46.74 -12.40
C ARG A 550 44.36 -47.47 -13.71
N LYS A 551 44.21 -46.80 -14.87
CA LYS A 551 44.53 -47.35 -16.19
C LYS A 551 46.03 -47.68 -16.31
N SER A 552 46.91 -46.87 -15.73
CA SER A 552 48.35 -47.14 -15.75
C SER A 552 48.71 -48.33 -14.86
N ARG A 553 48.11 -48.46 -13.66
CA ARG A 553 48.22 -49.63 -12.79
C ARG A 553 47.66 -50.90 -13.43
N GLU A 554 46.47 -50.85 -14.03
CA GLU A 554 45.87 -51.98 -14.75
C GLU A 554 46.73 -52.42 -15.95
N LYS A 555 47.31 -51.47 -16.70
CA LYS A 555 48.27 -51.78 -17.79
C LYS A 555 49.56 -52.43 -17.26
N LEU A 556 50.07 -51.97 -16.12
CA LEU A 556 51.25 -52.56 -15.45
C LEU A 556 50.96 -53.98 -14.94
N GLU A 557 49.79 -54.21 -14.34
CA GLU A 557 49.36 -55.55 -13.89
C GLU A 557 49.07 -56.50 -15.06
N ALA A 558 48.45 -56.01 -16.14
CA ALA A 558 48.23 -56.80 -17.35
C ALA A 558 49.56 -57.18 -18.02
N LYS A 559 50.56 -56.28 -18.01
CA LYS A 559 51.94 -56.59 -18.43
C LYS A 559 52.62 -57.61 -17.49
N LYS A 560 52.43 -57.51 -16.17
CA LYS A 560 52.96 -58.50 -15.19
C LYS A 560 52.31 -59.88 -15.37
N LYS A 561 50.99 -59.95 -15.59
CA LYS A 561 50.26 -61.22 -15.84
C LYS A 561 50.59 -61.82 -17.21
N LYS A 562 50.75 -61.01 -18.27
CA LYS A 562 51.22 -61.49 -19.59
C LYS A 562 52.71 -61.86 -19.60
N GLY A 563 53.52 -61.24 -18.74
CA GLY A 563 54.94 -61.57 -18.56
C GLY A 563 55.19 -62.81 -17.71
N GLN A 564 54.27 -63.19 -16.82
CA GLN A 564 54.35 -64.44 -16.05
C GLN A 564 53.81 -65.68 -16.79
N ALA A 565 53.04 -65.49 -17.88
CA ALA A 565 52.56 -66.57 -18.75
C ALA A 565 53.37 -66.78 -20.04
N LYS A 566 54.43 -65.99 -20.26
CA LYS A 566 55.45 -66.16 -21.31
C LYS A 566 56.84 -66.11 -20.67
N LYS A 567 57.15 -67.11 -19.83
CA LYS A 567 58.51 -67.39 -19.38
C LYS A 567 59.04 -68.60 -20.14
N GLU A 568 59.47 -68.36 -21.38
CA GLU A 568 60.43 -69.20 -22.11
C GLU A 568 60.94 -68.38 -23.32
N MET A 569 62.25 -68.14 -23.35
CA MET A 569 63.09 -67.64 -24.45
C MET A 569 62.73 -66.32 -25.15
N GLU A 570 63.50 -65.25 -24.86
CA GLU A 570 64.09 -64.30 -25.83
C GLU A 570 64.86 -63.19 -25.07
N PRO A 571 66.14 -62.89 -25.40
CA PRO A 571 66.87 -61.77 -24.81
C PRO A 571 66.43 -60.48 -25.51
N LYS A 572 65.91 -59.50 -24.77
CA LYS A 572 65.63 -58.15 -25.29
C LYS A 572 66.54 -57.14 -24.60
N VAL A 573 67.21 -56.37 -25.45
CA VAL A 573 68.16 -55.30 -25.19
C VAL A 573 67.58 -54.30 -24.19
N GLU A 574 68.36 -53.99 -23.14
CA GLU A 574 67.96 -53.11 -22.04
C GLU A 574 68.02 -51.63 -22.47
N ASP A 575 66.90 -50.92 -22.39
CA ASP A 575 66.85 -49.45 -22.51
C ASP A 575 67.50 -48.81 -21.27
N GLU A 576 68.31 -47.76 -21.48
CA GLU A 576 69.00 -46.98 -20.44
C GLU A 576 68.07 -46.49 -19.32
N ALA A 577 66.79 -46.23 -19.62
CA ALA A 577 65.78 -45.82 -18.64
C ALA A 577 65.44 -46.91 -17.60
N THR A 578 65.51 -48.18 -17.99
CA THR A 578 65.25 -49.34 -17.10
C THR A 578 66.44 -49.63 -16.19
N ILE A 579 67.65 -49.35 -16.67
CA ILE A 579 68.89 -49.42 -15.89
C ILE A 579 68.90 -48.29 -14.85
N PHE A 580 68.48 -47.09 -15.23
CA PHE A 580 68.35 -45.94 -14.34
C PHE A 580 67.29 -46.16 -13.24
N LEU A 581 66.13 -46.73 -13.58
CA LEU A 581 65.10 -47.09 -12.59
C LEU A 581 65.57 -48.16 -11.61
N ARG A 582 66.30 -49.18 -12.05
CA ARG A 582 66.91 -50.17 -11.15
C ARG A 582 67.98 -49.55 -10.24
N MET A 583 68.76 -48.60 -10.75
CA MET A 583 69.73 -47.86 -9.94
C MET A 583 69.04 -47.07 -8.83
N ILE A 584 67.95 -46.37 -9.15
CA ILE A 584 67.13 -45.63 -8.19
C ILE A 584 66.45 -46.56 -7.16
N GLU A 585 65.93 -47.71 -7.59
CA GLU A 585 65.29 -48.68 -6.68
C GLU A 585 66.30 -49.44 -5.79
N SER A 586 67.55 -49.57 -6.24
CA SER A 586 68.63 -50.19 -5.46
C SER A 586 69.28 -49.25 -4.44
N ASP A 587 69.07 -47.95 -4.57
CA ASP A 587 69.61 -46.94 -3.68
C ASP A 587 68.70 -46.75 -2.46
N SER A 588 69.09 -47.41 -1.37
CA SER A 588 68.37 -47.36 -0.10
C SER A 588 68.41 -45.97 0.55
N GLU A 589 69.44 -45.16 0.27
CA GLU A 589 69.53 -43.79 0.77
C GLU A 589 68.59 -42.87 0.00
N PHE A 590 68.54 -43.00 -1.32
CA PHE A 590 67.62 -42.21 -2.15
C PHE A 590 66.15 -42.52 -1.85
N SER A 591 65.79 -43.80 -1.70
CA SER A 591 64.43 -44.21 -1.33
C SER A 591 64.00 -43.64 0.03
N LYS A 592 64.92 -43.63 1.00
CA LYS A 592 64.68 -43.05 2.33
C LYS A 592 64.53 -41.53 2.29
N ALA A 593 65.36 -40.84 1.51
CA ALA A 593 65.25 -39.39 1.30
C ALA A 593 63.94 -38.98 0.60
N LEU A 594 63.45 -39.79 -0.34
CA LEU A 594 62.15 -39.59 -1.01
C LEU A 594 60.97 -39.77 -0.04
N LEU A 595 61.07 -40.74 0.88
CA LEU A 595 60.08 -40.97 1.92
C LEU A 595 60.03 -39.79 2.91
N GLU A 596 61.20 -39.33 3.38
CA GLU A 596 61.31 -38.16 4.26
C GLU A 596 60.79 -36.88 3.57
N PHE A 597 61.05 -36.70 2.26
CA PHE A 597 60.53 -35.56 1.50
C PHE A 597 59.00 -35.58 1.38
N ASN A 598 58.42 -36.75 1.10
CA ASN A 598 56.96 -36.90 1.00
C ASN A 598 56.27 -36.67 2.36
N GLU A 599 56.84 -37.19 3.45
CA GLU A 599 56.34 -36.93 4.81
C GLU A 599 56.44 -35.44 5.19
N ALA A 600 57.52 -34.75 4.81
CA ALA A 600 57.64 -33.31 5.02
C ALA A 600 56.58 -32.51 4.26
N MET A 601 56.30 -32.88 3.01
CA MET A 601 55.26 -32.24 2.19
C MET A 601 53.85 -32.46 2.74
N GLU A 602 53.52 -33.67 3.21
CA GLU A 602 52.24 -33.95 3.87
C GLU A 602 52.10 -33.16 5.18
N ASN A 603 53.16 -33.08 5.99
CA ASN A 603 53.15 -32.29 7.22
C ASN A 603 52.91 -30.80 6.95
N VAL A 604 53.50 -30.24 5.89
CA VAL A 604 53.24 -28.85 5.47
C VAL A 604 51.80 -28.67 4.99
N ALA A 605 51.23 -29.63 4.27
CA ALA A 605 49.83 -29.61 3.83
C ALA A 605 48.86 -29.67 5.03
N ILE A 606 49.14 -30.52 6.02
CA ILE A 606 48.38 -30.62 7.27
C ILE A 606 48.47 -29.31 8.06
N GLN A 607 49.66 -28.71 8.20
CA GLN A 607 49.83 -27.41 8.87
C GLN A 607 49.07 -26.29 8.15
N ARG A 608 49.07 -26.26 6.82
CA ARG A 608 48.27 -25.30 6.04
C ARG A 608 46.77 -25.50 6.23
N SER A 609 46.30 -26.75 6.34
CA SER A 609 44.88 -27.05 6.59
C SER A 609 44.40 -26.66 8.00
N LYS A 610 45.30 -26.67 8.99
CA LYS A 610 45.02 -26.31 10.39
C LYS A 610 45.16 -24.82 10.69
N ARG A 611 45.59 -23.99 9.74
CA ARG A 611 45.64 -22.53 9.91
C ARG A 611 44.22 -21.97 9.95
N THR A 612 43.68 -21.85 11.16
CA THR A 612 42.57 -20.96 11.45
C THR A 612 43.11 -19.53 11.43
N PHE A 613 42.69 -18.73 10.44
CA PHE A 613 42.92 -17.30 10.48
C PHE A 613 42.01 -16.71 11.56
N ALA A 614 42.59 -16.31 12.68
CA ALA A 614 41.93 -15.34 13.56
C ALA A 614 41.92 -14.00 12.82
N MET A 615 40.80 -13.64 12.19
CA MET A 615 40.59 -12.27 11.74
C MET A 615 40.49 -11.40 13.00
N GLU A 616 41.54 -10.65 13.31
CA GLU A 616 41.45 -9.56 14.27
C GLU A 616 40.42 -8.55 13.75
N ARG A 617 39.47 -8.20 14.61
CA ARG A 617 38.45 -7.19 14.30
C ARG A 617 39.14 -5.88 13.96
N THR A 618 38.77 -5.31 12.82
CA THR A 618 39.22 -3.95 12.48
C THR A 618 38.67 -2.96 13.50
N VAL A 619 39.30 -1.79 13.65
CA VAL A 619 38.89 -0.74 14.61
C VAL A 619 37.41 -0.34 14.45
N PHE A 620 36.82 -0.58 13.27
CA PHE A 620 35.41 -0.35 12.95
C PHE A 620 34.44 -1.44 13.47
N GLU A 621 34.92 -2.64 13.75
CA GLU A 621 34.12 -3.81 14.15
C GLU A 621 34.03 -4.00 15.68
N MET A 622 34.74 -3.17 16.47
CA MET A 622 34.77 -3.30 17.93
C MET A 622 33.47 -2.86 18.62
N HIS A 623 32.57 -2.13 17.96
CA HIS A 623 31.37 -1.56 18.58
C HIS A 623 30.08 -2.36 18.34
N GLN A 624 30.15 -3.52 17.67
CA GLN A 624 28.97 -4.37 17.48
C GLN A 624 28.91 -5.51 18.52
N PRO A 625 27.77 -5.68 19.23
CA PRO A 625 27.58 -6.79 20.13
C PRO A 625 27.57 -8.12 19.35
N ILE A 626 28.25 -9.12 19.91
CA ILE A 626 28.35 -10.48 19.35
C ILE A 626 26.95 -11.14 19.41
N PRO A 627 26.50 -11.88 18.39
CA PRO A 627 25.29 -12.71 18.47
C PRO A 627 25.43 -13.89 19.44
#